data_AF-A0A3S3PL20-F1
#
_entry.id   AF-A0A3S3PL20-F1
#
_cell.length_a   1.000
_cell.length_b   1.000
_cell.length_c   1.000
_cell.angle_alpha   90.00
_cell.angle_beta   90.00
_cell.angle_gamma   90.00
#
_symmetry.space_group_name_H-M   'P 1'
#
loop_
_entity.id
_entity.type
_entity.pdbx_description
1 polymer ?
#
loop_
_entity_poly.entity_id
_entity_poly.type
_entity_poly.pdbx_seq_one_letter_code
_entity_poly.pdbx_strand_id
1 'polypeptide(L)'
;MSDTNYDYFDIMNISSNETLPLREFYFKIHYYFNDRIRFSLRTEISLAILYIAIALVGVFSNSLIIFVINKNKKLKIPYNYLILNLNVSDIILCVICSPFTFVQVIRRNWLNSIFLCKAVPFLQGTAVFVSTGTISAIAIKRMSSIRKDTLVNFKLFQAKRQLLIETLIIWVVAMIFALPASIYHSVLSVELMSFGGYDIDNNERNHLRLAKCSNKK
;
A
#
# COMPACT_ATOMS: atom_id res chain seq x y z
N MET A 1 30.21 11.03 -5.95
CA MET A 1 30.17 12.36 -5.32
C MET A 1 30.55 13.35 -6.39
N SER A 2 29.56 13.94 -7.06
CA SER A 2 29.64 15.19 -7.83
C SER A 2 28.30 15.41 -8.54
N ASP A 3 27.91 16.68 -8.62
CA ASP A 3 26.94 17.26 -9.56
C ASP A 3 25.46 17.33 -9.14
N THR A 4 25.18 18.08 -8.07
CA THR A 4 23.84 18.67 -7.82
C THR A 4 23.85 20.18 -7.60
N ASN A 5 24.99 20.87 -7.74
CA ASN A 5 25.06 22.34 -7.53
C ASN A 5 24.71 23.17 -8.77
N TYR A 6 24.63 22.56 -9.96
CA TYR A 6 24.31 23.30 -11.19
C TYR A 6 22.80 23.52 -11.41
N ASP A 7 21.91 22.71 -10.83
CA ASP A 7 20.45 22.88 -11.06
C ASP A 7 19.80 23.95 -10.14
N TYR A 8 20.24 24.10 -8.89
CA TYR A 8 19.53 24.94 -7.92
C TYR A 8 19.78 26.44 -8.11
N PHE A 9 21.02 26.80 -8.48
CA PHE A 9 21.42 28.20 -8.68
C PHE A 9 20.84 28.76 -9.98
N ASP A 10 20.80 27.97 -11.05
CA ASP A 10 20.26 28.39 -12.35
C ASP A 10 18.73 28.58 -12.33
N ILE A 11 17.98 27.76 -11.58
CA ILE A 11 16.51 27.90 -11.44
C ILE A 11 16.15 29.17 -10.66
N MET A 12 16.89 29.53 -9.61
CA MET A 12 16.65 30.79 -8.89
C MET A 12 16.99 32.02 -9.75
N ASN A 13 18.02 31.93 -10.60
CA ASN A 13 18.41 33.00 -11.52
C ASN A 13 17.42 33.21 -12.68
N ILE A 14 16.73 32.14 -13.12
CA ILE A 14 15.62 32.24 -14.07
C ILE A 14 14.38 32.85 -13.41
N SER A 15 14.12 32.53 -12.14
CA SER A 15 12.90 32.96 -11.41
C SER A 15 12.81 34.47 -11.13
N SER A 16 13.94 35.19 -11.13
CA SER A 16 13.99 36.63 -10.85
C SER A 16 13.66 37.51 -12.06
N ASN A 17 13.66 36.96 -13.28
CA ASN A 17 13.52 37.71 -14.53
C ASN A 17 12.24 37.41 -15.33
N GLU A 18 11.31 36.59 -14.83
CA GLU A 18 10.11 36.19 -15.58
C GLU A 18 8.77 36.73 -15.02
N THR A 19 7.78 36.82 -15.90
CA THR A 19 6.40 37.20 -15.57
C THR A 19 5.73 36.19 -14.62
N LEU A 20 4.85 36.68 -13.73
CA LEU A 20 4.10 35.89 -12.73
C LEU A 20 3.55 34.52 -13.23
N PRO A 21 2.93 34.40 -14.43
CA PRO A 21 2.39 33.12 -14.91
C PRO A 21 3.45 32.07 -15.25
N LEU A 22 4.64 32.47 -15.70
CA LEU A 22 5.75 31.56 -15.99
C LEU A 22 6.37 31.02 -14.70
N ARG A 23 6.50 31.88 -13.67
CA ARG A 23 6.94 31.46 -12.34
C ARG A 23 6.00 30.42 -11.71
N GLU A 24 4.68 30.61 -11.81
CA GLU A 24 3.66 29.63 -11.39
C GLU A 24 3.79 28.29 -12.15
N PHE A 25 4.02 28.35 -13.46
CA PHE A 25 4.24 27.17 -14.30
C PHE A 25 5.51 26.39 -13.90
N TYR A 26 6.64 27.09 -13.77
CA TYR A 26 7.89 26.50 -13.29
C TYR A 26 7.74 25.94 -11.87
N PHE A 27 7.04 26.63 -10.97
CA PHE A 27 6.81 26.14 -9.61
C PHE A 27 5.93 24.89 -9.58
N LYS A 28 4.91 24.77 -10.46
CA LYS A 28 4.10 23.55 -10.61
C LYS A 28 4.91 22.40 -11.18
N ILE A 29 5.68 22.63 -12.25
CA ILE A 29 6.58 21.62 -12.81
C ILE A 29 7.59 21.20 -11.75
N HIS A 30 8.20 22.13 -11.05
CA HIS A 30 9.12 21.87 -9.96
C HIS A 30 8.43 21.12 -8.83
N TYR A 31 7.23 21.49 -8.36
CA TYR A 31 6.52 20.72 -7.33
C TYR A 31 6.20 19.27 -7.77
N TYR A 32 5.89 19.05 -9.06
CA TYR A 32 5.69 17.71 -9.63
C TYR A 32 6.99 16.92 -9.81
N PHE A 33 8.08 17.57 -10.25
CA PHE A 33 9.39 16.93 -10.52
C PHE A 33 10.34 16.88 -9.32
N ASN A 34 10.18 17.78 -8.35
CA ASN A 34 11.09 18.04 -7.23
C ASN A 34 10.66 17.33 -5.94
N ASP A 35 9.56 16.58 -5.94
CA ASP A 35 9.40 15.53 -4.94
C ASP A 35 10.26 14.34 -5.34
N ARG A 36 11.58 14.55 -5.21
CA ARG A 36 12.61 13.60 -5.57
C ARG A 36 12.56 12.40 -4.62
N ILE A 37 11.70 11.45 -4.95
CA ILE A 37 12.15 10.07 -5.05
C ILE A 37 12.79 9.91 -6.44
N ARG A 38 13.86 10.65 -6.73
CA ARG A 38 14.78 10.23 -7.80
C ARG A 38 15.72 9.23 -7.16
N PHE A 39 15.20 8.03 -6.96
CA PHE A 39 16.05 6.91 -6.65
C PHE A 39 17.10 6.82 -7.77
N SER A 40 18.37 6.70 -7.38
CA SER A 40 19.40 6.22 -8.30
C SER A 40 18.90 4.91 -8.93
N LEU A 41 19.31 4.63 -10.17
CA LEU A 41 19.04 3.34 -10.80
C LEU A 41 19.39 2.16 -9.87
N ARG A 42 20.47 2.30 -9.09
CA ARG A 42 20.86 1.33 -8.07
C ARG A 42 19.79 1.13 -6.99
N THR A 43 19.23 2.21 -6.47
CA THR A 43 18.16 2.14 -5.45
C THR A 43 16.83 1.64 -6.01
N GLU A 44 16.48 1.97 -7.26
CA GLU A 44 15.29 1.41 -7.91
C GLU A 44 15.41 -0.11 -8.07
N ILE A 45 16.57 -0.58 -8.55
CA ILE A 45 16.87 -2.03 -8.67
C ILE A 45 16.85 -2.69 -7.29
N SER A 46 17.48 -2.09 -6.27
CA SER A 46 17.47 -2.61 -4.90
C SER A 46 16.05 -2.73 -4.34
N LEU A 47 15.19 -1.72 -4.57
CA LEU A 47 13.80 -1.76 -4.16
C LEU A 47 13.03 -2.84 -4.92
N ALA A 48 13.25 -2.99 -6.22
CA ALA A 48 12.61 -4.05 -7.00
C ALA A 48 12.94 -5.43 -6.44
N ILE A 49 14.23 -5.70 -6.19
CA ILE A 49 14.68 -6.95 -5.58
C ILE A 49 14.06 -7.15 -4.20
N LEU A 50 14.00 -6.11 -3.37
CA LEU A 50 13.43 -6.18 -2.03
C LEU A 50 11.93 -6.50 -2.06
N TYR A 51 11.15 -5.80 -2.88
CA TYR A 51 9.70 -6.04 -3.01
C TYR A 51 9.40 -7.44 -3.56
N ILE A 52 10.20 -7.91 -4.52
CA ILE A 52 10.11 -9.30 -5.03
C ILE A 52 10.45 -10.29 -3.92
N ALA A 53 11.53 -10.08 -3.17
CA ALA A 53 11.93 -10.96 -2.08
C ALA A 53 10.86 -11.01 -0.98
N ILE A 54 10.30 -9.87 -0.58
CA ILE A 54 9.21 -9.79 0.41
C ILE A 54 7.98 -10.56 -0.10
N ALA A 55 7.59 -10.39 -1.36
CA ALA A 55 6.46 -11.11 -1.94
C ALA A 55 6.71 -12.62 -1.97
N LEU A 56 7.90 -13.07 -2.39
CA LEU A 56 8.25 -14.49 -2.43
C LEU A 56 8.28 -15.12 -1.04
N VAL A 57 8.97 -14.49 -0.09
CA VAL A 57 9.05 -14.97 1.29
C VAL A 57 7.67 -14.97 1.94
N GLY A 58 6.87 -13.93 1.71
CA GLY A 58 5.49 -13.84 2.20
C GLY A 58 4.59 -14.93 1.64
N VAL A 59 4.61 -15.17 0.33
CA VAL A 59 3.81 -16.25 -0.29
C VAL A 59 4.28 -17.61 0.21
N PHE A 60 5.60 -17.84 0.26
CA PHE A 60 6.16 -19.11 0.71
C PHE A 60 5.82 -19.41 2.17
N SER A 61 6.03 -18.46 3.08
CA SER A 61 5.80 -18.64 4.52
C SER A 61 4.32 -18.89 4.83
N ASN A 62 3.43 -18.11 4.24
CA ASN A 62 1.99 -18.27 4.44
C ASN A 62 1.47 -19.58 3.82
N SER A 63 1.99 -19.98 2.66
CA SER A 63 1.65 -21.26 2.03
C SER A 63 2.13 -22.45 2.84
N LEU A 64 3.31 -22.36 3.47
CA LEU A 64 3.85 -23.40 4.34
C LEU A 64 2.94 -23.63 5.55
N ILE A 65 2.46 -22.56 6.19
CA ILE A 65 1.52 -22.66 7.31
C ILE A 65 0.23 -23.36 6.88
N ILE A 66 -0.35 -22.96 5.74
CA ILE A 66 -1.54 -23.61 5.17
C ILE A 66 -1.30 -25.10 4.93
N PHE A 67 -0.16 -25.44 4.32
CA PHE A 67 0.24 -26.82 4.04
C PHE A 67 0.35 -27.67 5.31
N VAL A 68 1.04 -27.16 6.34
CA VAL A 68 1.25 -27.87 7.62
C VAL A 68 -0.08 -28.14 8.33
N ILE A 69 -0.99 -27.16 8.36
CA ILE A 69 -2.33 -27.33 8.97
C ILE A 69 -3.15 -28.37 8.20
N ASN A 70 -3.09 -28.36 6.86
CA ASN A 70 -3.84 -29.29 6.03
C ASN A 70 -3.33 -30.74 6.16
N LYS A 71 -2.01 -30.93 6.25
CA LYS A 71 -1.35 -32.24 6.38
C LYS A 71 -1.59 -32.86 7.75
N ASN A 72 -1.58 -32.07 8.82
CA ASN A 72 -1.66 -32.58 10.19
C ASN A 72 -3.10 -32.62 10.69
N LYS A 73 -3.71 -33.82 10.75
CA LYS A 73 -5.08 -34.00 11.30
C LYS A 73 -5.24 -33.46 12.73
N LYS A 74 -4.19 -33.54 13.55
CA LYS A 74 -4.15 -32.98 14.92
C LYS A 74 -4.27 -31.45 14.96
N LEU A 75 -3.95 -30.76 13.85
CA LEU A 75 -4.09 -29.33 13.70
C LEU A 75 -5.44 -28.93 13.07
N LYS A 76 -6.37 -29.86 12.82
CA LYS A 76 -7.70 -29.52 12.28
C LYS A 76 -8.68 -29.15 13.40
N ILE A 77 -8.27 -28.23 14.25
CA ILE A 77 -9.04 -27.74 15.39
C ILE A 77 -9.65 -26.39 14.99
N PRO A 78 -10.85 -26.00 15.48
CA PRO A 78 -11.54 -24.80 15.02
C PRO A 78 -10.66 -23.55 14.93
N TYR A 79 -9.81 -23.28 15.94
CA TYR A 79 -8.94 -22.09 15.96
C TYR A 79 -7.93 -22.03 14.80
N ASN A 80 -7.55 -23.15 14.19
CA ASN A 80 -6.62 -23.15 13.05
C ASN A 80 -7.29 -22.73 11.73
N TYR A 81 -8.62 -22.73 11.64
CA TYR A 81 -9.31 -22.14 10.47
C TYR A 81 -9.18 -20.62 10.41
N LEU A 82 -9.08 -19.95 11.57
CA LEU A 82 -8.79 -18.51 11.63
C LEU A 82 -7.39 -18.22 11.06
N ILE A 83 -6.41 -19.07 11.42
CA ILE A 83 -5.04 -18.99 10.91
C ILE A 83 -5.04 -19.19 9.39
N LEU A 84 -5.78 -20.17 8.87
CA LEU A 84 -5.89 -20.39 7.42
C LEU A 84 -6.46 -19.17 6.69
N ASN A 85 -7.55 -18.57 7.19
CA ASN A 85 -8.16 -17.38 6.57
C ASN A 85 -7.19 -16.18 6.56
N LEU A 86 -6.44 -15.99 7.65
CA LEU A 86 -5.40 -14.97 7.74
C LEU A 86 -4.31 -15.19 6.68
N ASN A 87 -3.74 -16.40 6.60
CA ASN A 87 -2.66 -16.71 5.66
C ASN A 87 -3.09 -16.57 4.20
N VAL A 88 -4.34 -16.92 3.86
CA VAL A 88 -4.88 -16.68 2.51
C VAL A 88 -4.98 -15.19 2.22
N SER A 89 -5.46 -14.39 3.18
CA SER A 89 -5.55 -12.94 3.03
C SER A 89 -4.16 -12.31 2.87
N ASP A 90 -3.16 -12.77 3.63
CA ASP A 90 -1.77 -12.30 3.53
C ASP A 90 -1.13 -12.65 2.18
N ILE A 91 -1.41 -13.83 1.62
CA ILE A 91 -0.98 -14.18 0.25
C ILE A 91 -1.58 -13.21 -0.77
N ILE A 92 -2.88 -12.91 -0.66
CA ILE A 92 -3.55 -11.95 -1.55
C ILE A 92 -2.90 -10.57 -1.43
N LEU A 93 -2.59 -10.11 -0.22
CA LEU A 93 -1.92 -8.84 0.02
C LEU A 93 -0.48 -8.83 -0.54
N CYS A 94 0.27 -9.92 -0.39
CA CYS A 94 1.63 -10.04 -0.94
C CYS A 94 1.61 -9.99 -2.48
N VAL A 95 0.64 -10.66 -3.11
CA VAL A 95 0.57 -10.76 -4.59
C VAL A 95 -0.03 -9.49 -5.21
N ILE A 96 -1.02 -8.87 -4.55
CA ILE A 96 -1.73 -7.71 -5.11
C ILE A 96 -1.12 -6.41 -4.60
N CYS A 97 -1.05 -6.20 -3.27
CA CYS A 97 -0.62 -4.91 -2.74
C CYS A 97 0.86 -4.62 -3.00
N SER A 98 1.75 -5.61 -2.86
CA SER A 98 3.19 -5.43 -3.07
C SER A 98 3.56 -4.81 -4.44
N PRO A 99 3.11 -5.34 -5.60
CA PRO A 99 3.42 -4.73 -6.89
C PRO A 99 2.76 -3.36 -7.07
N PHE A 100 1.54 -3.16 -6.55
CA PHE A 100 0.91 -1.84 -6.61
C PHE A 100 1.71 -0.81 -5.82
N THR A 101 2.14 -1.12 -4.59
CA THR A 101 3.00 -0.28 -3.77
C THR A 101 4.31 0.02 -4.48
N PHE A 102 4.97 -0.98 -5.06
CA PHE A 102 6.19 -0.78 -5.84
C PHE A 102 5.99 0.20 -7.01
N VAL A 103 4.89 0.05 -7.75
CA VAL A 103 4.51 0.98 -8.82
C VAL A 103 4.26 2.38 -8.25
N GLN A 104 3.65 2.53 -7.07
CA GLN A 104 3.47 3.84 -6.44
C GLN A 104 4.80 4.51 -6.10
N VAL A 105 5.78 3.72 -5.66
CA VAL A 105 7.09 4.20 -5.22
C VAL A 105 7.97 4.62 -6.40
N ILE A 106 7.87 3.96 -7.55
CA ILE A 106 8.71 4.24 -8.72
C ILE A 106 8.06 5.21 -9.72
N ARG A 107 6.73 5.17 -9.88
CA ARG A 107 6.07 5.95 -10.92
C ARG A 107 6.05 7.44 -10.57
N ARG A 108 6.62 8.23 -11.47
CA ARG A 108 6.66 9.69 -11.41
C ARG A 108 5.31 10.36 -11.68
N ASN A 109 4.44 9.68 -12.44
CA ASN A 109 3.09 10.13 -12.75
C ASN A 109 2.08 9.07 -12.31
N TRP A 110 1.12 9.47 -11.49
CA TRP A 110 0.04 8.62 -11.00
C TRP A 110 -1.04 8.44 -12.07
N LEU A 111 -0.81 7.50 -12.98
CA LEU A 111 -1.79 7.14 -14.03
C LEU A 111 -2.85 6.15 -13.54
N ASN A 112 -2.74 5.69 -12.31
CA ASN A 112 -3.68 4.77 -11.69
C ASN A 112 -4.93 5.53 -11.20
N SER A 113 -6.01 4.78 -10.94
CA SER A 113 -7.23 5.36 -10.38
C SER A 113 -6.99 6.02 -9.02
N ILE A 114 -7.76 7.07 -8.72
CA ILE A 114 -7.86 7.70 -7.38
C ILE A 114 -8.15 6.65 -6.31
N PHE A 115 -8.90 5.60 -6.67
CA PHE A 115 -9.18 4.46 -5.82
C PHE A 115 -7.88 3.79 -5.31
N LEU A 116 -6.92 3.51 -6.18
CA LEU A 116 -5.68 2.80 -5.80
C LEU A 116 -4.77 3.65 -4.89
N CYS A 117 -4.77 4.98 -5.05
CA CYS A 117 -3.99 5.90 -4.21
C CYS A 117 -4.45 5.85 -2.74
N LYS A 118 -5.74 5.63 -2.49
CA LYS A 118 -6.31 5.49 -1.14
C LYS A 118 -6.37 4.04 -0.66
N ALA A 119 -6.69 3.12 -1.56
CA ALA A 119 -6.92 1.71 -1.22
C ALA A 119 -5.64 1.00 -0.80
N VAL A 120 -4.49 1.27 -1.42
CA VAL A 120 -3.22 0.62 -1.05
C VAL A 120 -2.78 0.93 0.40
N PRO A 121 -2.66 2.19 0.83
CA PRO A 121 -2.29 2.50 2.22
C PRO A 121 -3.35 2.01 3.21
N PHE A 122 -4.63 2.04 2.84
CA PHE A 122 -5.72 1.47 3.65
C PHE A 122 -5.58 -0.05 3.84
N LEU A 123 -5.34 -0.80 2.76
CA LEU A 123 -5.19 -2.26 2.80
C LEU A 123 -3.94 -2.66 3.59
N GLN A 124 -2.84 -1.95 3.42
CA GLN A 124 -1.62 -2.17 4.20
C GLN A 124 -1.85 -1.93 5.70
N GLY A 125 -2.48 -0.81 6.06
CA GLY A 125 -2.82 -0.52 7.45
C GLY A 125 -3.75 -1.58 8.04
N THR A 126 -4.79 -1.95 7.29
CA THR A 126 -5.75 -3.00 7.70
C THR A 126 -5.04 -4.32 7.93
N ALA A 127 -4.13 -4.73 7.04
CA ALA A 127 -3.37 -5.97 7.16
C ALA A 127 -2.55 -6.04 8.47
N VAL A 128 -1.85 -4.95 8.81
CA VAL A 128 -1.05 -4.87 10.04
C VAL A 128 -1.93 -5.03 11.28
N PHE A 129 -3.07 -4.33 11.33
CA PHE A 129 -3.99 -4.43 12.45
C PHE A 129 -4.69 -5.80 12.53
N VAL A 130 -5.09 -6.37 11.39
CA VAL A 130 -5.69 -7.72 11.33
C VAL A 130 -4.70 -8.77 11.82
N SER A 131 -3.45 -8.73 11.36
CA SER A 131 -2.40 -9.67 11.79
C SER A 131 -2.15 -9.58 13.30
N THR A 132 -1.96 -8.37 13.82
CA THR A 132 -1.74 -8.13 15.26
C THR A 132 -2.94 -8.55 16.11
N GLY A 133 -4.15 -8.22 15.67
CA GLY A 133 -5.40 -8.60 16.35
C GLY A 133 -5.61 -10.12 16.35
N THR A 134 -5.27 -10.79 15.25
CA THR A 134 -5.38 -12.25 15.13
C THR A 134 -4.38 -12.97 16.03
N ILE A 135 -3.11 -12.53 16.07
CA ILE A 135 -2.09 -13.08 16.98
C ILE A 135 -2.53 -12.91 18.44
N SER A 136 -3.06 -11.74 18.80
CA SER A 136 -3.58 -11.46 20.14
C SER A 136 -4.75 -12.38 20.51
N ALA A 137 -5.70 -12.59 19.59
CA ALA A 137 -6.82 -13.49 19.80
C ALA A 137 -6.37 -14.94 19.99
N ILE A 138 -5.39 -15.40 19.20
CA ILE A 138 -4.80 -16.74 19.35
C ILE A 138 -4.15 -16.89 20.73
N ALA A 139 -3.39 -15.89 21.18
CA ALA A 139 -2.75 -15.90 22.49
C ALA A 139 -3.78 -16.00 23.63
N ILE A 140 -4.84 -15.17 23.59
CA ILE A 140 -5.91 -15.18 24.60
C ILE A 140 -6.61 -16.54 24.67
N LYS A 141 -6.88 -17.15 23.50
CA LYS A 141 -7.51 -18.47 23.44
C LYS A 141 -6.61 -19.57 24.00
N ARG A 142 -5.32 -19.54 23.68
CA ARG A 142 -4.32 -20.48 24.23
C ARG A 142 -4.22 -20.34 25.74
N MET A 143 -4.08 -19.13 26.26
CA MET A 143 -4.03 -18.87 27.71
C MET A 143 -5.32 -19.34 28.42
N SER A 144 -6.48 -19.09 27.81
CA SER A 144 -7.77 -19.50 28.38
C SER A 144 -7.95 -21.01 28.41
N SER A 145 -7.46 -21.72 27.37
CA SER A 145 -7.48 -23.19 27.30
C SER A 145 -6.53 -23.86 28.28
N ILE A 146 -5.45 -23.19 28.68
CA ILE A 146 -4.52 -23.72 29.70
C ILE A 146 -5.12 -23.54 31.10
N ARG A 147 -5.72 -22.38 31.38
CA ARG A 147 -6.26 -22.05 32.71
C ARG A 147 -7.56 -22.77 33.02
N LYS A 148 -8.40 -22.97 32.02
CA LYS A 148 -9.63 -23.74 32.18
C LYS A 148 -9.38 -25.06 31.47
N ASP A 149 -9.39 -26.19 32.19
CA ASP A 149 -9.45 -27.56 31.66
C ASP A 149 -10.79 -27.82 30.92
N THR A 150 -11.23 -26.86 30.12
CA THR A 150 -12.51 -26.91 29.46
C THR A 150 -12.34 -27.68 28.17
N LEU A 151 -12.55 -28.98 28.29
CA LEU A 151 -13.11 -29.83 27.25
C LEU A 151 -14.47 -29.26 26.83
N VAL A 152 -14.52 -28.05 26.24
CA VAL A 152 -15.76 -27.59 25.64
C VAL A 152 -15.92 -28.36 24.34
N ASN A 153 -16.72 -29.41 24.41
CA ASN A 153 -17.33 -30.07 23.26
C ASN A 153 -18.29 -29.09 22.56
N PHE A 154 -17.79 -27.98 22.04
CA PHE A 154 -18.55 -27.19 21.09
C PHE A 154 -18.71 -28.04 19.84
N LYS A 155 -19.96 -28.27 19.44
CA LYS A 155 -20.25 -28.79 18.10
C LYS A 155 -19.45 -27.95 17.10
N LEU A 156 -18.74 -28.60 16.18
CA LEU A 156 -17.87 -27.96 15.17
C LEU A 156 -18.50 -26.71 14.53
N PHE A 157 -19.82 -26.74 14.32
CA PHE A 157 -20.60 -25.62 13.79
C PHE A 157 -20.61 -24.37 14.69
N GLN A 158 -20.78 -24.54 16.00
CA GLN A 158 -20.81 -23.43 16.96
C GLN A 158 -19.43 -22.78 17.13
N ALA A 159 -18.37 -23.60 17.12
CA ALA A 159 -17.00 -23.11 17.14
C ALA A 159 -16.66 -22.32 15.86
N LYS A 160 -17.07 -22.81 14.68
CA LYS A 160 -16.93 -22.08 13.41
C LYS A 160 -17.66 -20.74 13.44
N ARG A 161 -18.88 -20.69 13.97
CA ARG A 161 -19.66 -19.45 14.10
C ARG A 161 -18.97 -18.42 15.00
N GLN A 162 -18.49 -18.82 16.18
CA GLN A 162 -17.75 -17.93 17.07
C GLN A 162 -16.48 -17.39 16.43
N LEU A 163 -15.75 -18.22 15.70
CA LEU A 163 -14.55 -17.80 14.98
C LEU A 163 -14.86 -16.81 13.85
N LEU A 164 -15.93 -17.03 13.10
CA LEU A 164 -16.38 -16.07 12.08
C LEU A 164 -16.71 -14.72 12.71
N ILE A 165 -17.42 -14.71 13.84
CA ILE A 165 -17.76 -13.48 14.55
C ILE A 165 -16.49 -12.75 15.04
N GLU A 166 -15.55 -13.46 15.67
CA GLU A 166 -14.29 -12.87 16.12
C GLU A 166 -13.44 -12.34 14.96
N THR A 167 -13.36 -13.09 13.85
CA THR A 167 -12.69 -12.62 12.63
C THR A 167 -13.31 -11.33 12.16
N LEU A 168 -14.65 -11.30 12.05
CA LEU A 168 -15.38 -10.13 11.59
C LEU A 168 -15.15 -8.92 12.51
N ILE A 169 -15.12 -9.11 13.82
CA ILE A 169 -14.79 -8.06 14.79
C ILE A 169 -13.38 -7.52 14.55
N ILE A 170 -12.37 -8.39 14.43
CA ILE A 170 -10.98 -8.00 14.19
C ILE A 170 -10.88 -7.19 12.90
N TRP A 171 -11.52 -7.63 11.82
CA TRP A 171 -11.52 -6.95 10.54
C TRP A 171 -12.19 -5.58 10.61
N VAL A 172 -13.36 -5.48 11.24
CA VAL A 172 -14.07 -4.21 11.40
C VAL A 172 -13.22 -3.23 12.20
N VAL A 173 -12.66 -3.66 13.33
CA VAL A 173 -11.80 -2.82 14.18
C VAL A 173 -10.55 -2.39 13.41
N ALA A 174 -9.88 -3.31 12.72
CA ALA A 174 -8.70 -3.03 11.91
C ALA A 174 -8.97 -2.01 10.80
N MET A 175 -10.10 -2.15 10.09
CA MET A 175 -10.50 -1.20 9.06
C MET A 175 -10.74 0.19 9.66
N ILE A 176 -11.40 0.30 10.81
CA ILE A 176 -11.62 1.59 11.50
C ILE A 176 -10.28 2.26 11.82
N PHE A 177 -9.32 1.52 12.38
CA PHE A 177 -7.99 2.05 12.68
C PHE A 177 -7.18 2.40 11.42
N ALA A 178 -7.43 1.75 10.29
CA ALA A 178 -6.77 2.03 9.02
C ALA A 178 -7.42 3.18 8.22
N LEU A 179 -8.63 3.63 8.57
CA LEU A 179 -9.33 4.73 7.88
C LEU A 179 -8.52 6.03 7.78
N PRO A 180 -7.81 6.50 8.84
CA PRO A 180 -7.02 7.72 8.75
C PRO A 180 -6.01 7.65 7.61
N ALA A 181 -5.34 6.52 7.40
CA ALA A 181 -4.40 6.34 6.30
C ALA A 181 -5.06 6.58 4.93
N SER A 182 -6.28 6.09 4.73
CA SER A 182 -7.05 6.35 3.49
C SER A 182 -7.46 7.82 3.32
N ILE A 183 -7.84 8.47 4.42
CA ILE A 183 -8.36 9.86 4.42
C ILE A 183 -7.24 10.86 4.12
N TYR A 184 -6.04 10.61 4.65
CA TYR A 184 -4.89 11.48 4.44
C TYR A 184 -4.31 11.37 3.03
N HIS A 185 -4.51 10.26 2.30
CA HIS A 185 -4.04 10.17 0.92
C HIS A 185 -5.02 10.80 -0.09
N SER A 186 -4.51 11.64 -0.99
CA SER A 186 -5.30 12.29 -2.06
C SER A 186 -4.52 12.37 -3.38
N VAL A 187 -5.23 12.51 -4.50
CA VAL A 187 -4.60 12.70 -5.81
C VAL A 187 -4.63 14.18 -6.17
N LEU A 188 -3.47 14.77 -6.35
CA LEU A 188 -3.31 16.10 -6.93
C LEU A 188 -3.19 15.97 -8.45
N SER A 189 -4.01 16.69 -9.20
CA SER A 189 -3.92 16.77 -10.66
C SER A 189 -3.61 18.20 -11.10
N VAL A 190 -2.70 18.34 -12.07
CA VAL A 190 -2.33 19.61 -12.67
C VAL A 190 -2.40 19.47 -14.18
N GLU A 191 -3.13 20.39 -14.78
CA GLU A 191 -3.19 20.57 -16.22
C GLU A 191 -2.15 21.62 -16.62
N LEU A 192 -1.17 21.20 -17.42
CA LEU A 192 -0.18 22.11 -17.99
C LEU A 192 -0.61 22.47 -19.41
N MET A 193 -0.68 23.77 -19.70
CA MET A 193 -0.69 24.23 -21.10
C MET A 193 0.68 23.96 -21.69
N SER A 194 0.74 23.16 -22.76
CA SER A 194 1.97 22.98 -23.52
C SER A 194 2.32 24.30 -24.22
N PHE A 195 3.29 25.04 -23.69
CA PHE A 195 3.93 26.14 -24.42
C PHE A 195 4.78 25.53 -25.54
N GLY A 196 4.14 25.25 -26.69
CA GLY A 196 4.80 24.73 -27.90
C GLY A 196 4.14 23.53 -28.58
N GLY A 197 3.10 22.93 -27.99
CA GLY A 197 2.33 21.85 -28.62
C GLY A 197 1.12 22.35 -29.40
N TYR A 198 1.34 22.94 -30.58
CA TYR A 198 0.27 23.21 -31.54
C TYR A 198 0.04 21.94 -32.38
N ASP A 199 -1.07 21.24 -32.17
CA ASP A 199 -1.52 20.23 -33.14
C ASP A 199 -2.17 20.98 -34.31
N ILE A 200 -1.45 21.03 -35.43
CA ILE A 200 -1.87 21.74 -36.65
C ILE A 200 -3.15 21.12 -37.24
N ASP A 201 -3.41 19.83 -36.97
CA ASP A 201 -4.53 19.09 -37.54
C ASP A 201 -5.89 19.32 -36.83
N ASN A 202 -5.91 19.71 -35.55
CA ASN A 202 -7.15 19.73 -34.76
C ASN A 202 -7.52 21.09 -34.15
N ASN A 203 -6.68 22.13 -34.28
CA ASN A 203 -6.91 23.46 -33.67
C ASN A 203 -7.26 23.40 -32.17
N GLU A 204 -6.79 22.36 -31.47
CA GLU A 204 -6.92 22.18 -30.03
C GLU A 204 -5.54 22.29 -29.36
N ARG A 205 -5.48 22.98 -28.22
CA ARG A 205 -4.25 23.09 -27.43
C ARG A 205 -4.03 21.79 -26.67
N ASN A 206 -2.87 21.15 -26.86
CA ASN A 206 -2.54 19.94 -26.12
C ASN A 206 -2.32 20.25 -24.63
N HIS A 207 -3.25 19.78 -23.79
CA HIS A 207 -3.17 19.87 -22.34
C HIS A 207 -2.48 18.62 -21.78
N LEU A 208 -1.30 18.78 -21.18
CA LEU A 208 -0.63 17.67 -20.50
C LEU A 208 -1.20 17.53 -19.08
N ARG A 209 -1.83 16.38 -18.78
CA ARG A 209 -2.36 16.07 -17.44
C ARG A 209 -1.34 15.29 -16.63
N LEU A 210 -0.89 15.86 -15.52
CA LEU A 210 -0.03 15.20 -14.55
C LEU A 210 -0.79 14.96 -13.24
N ALA A 211 -0.71 13.77 -12.70
CA ALA A 211 -1.33 13.39 -11.44
C ALA A 211 -0.31 12.83 -10.45
N LYS A 212 -0.51 13.09 -9.16
CA LYS A 212 0.37 12.62 -8.09
C LYS A 212 -0.45 12.20 -6.88
N CYS A 213 -0.17 11.02 -6.34
CA CYS A 213 -0.72 10.57 -5.06
C CYS A 213 0.13 11.15 -3.92
N SER A 214 -0.46 11.95 -3.03
CA SER A 214 0.25 12.62 -1.93
C SER A 214 -0.64 12.74 -0.70
N ASN A 215 0.00 12.86 0.47
CA ASN A 215 -0.69 13.21 1.70
C ASN A 215 -1.32 14.60 1.55
N LYS A 216 -2.56 14.72 2.00
CA LYS A 216 -3.32 15.96 2.10
C LYS A 216 -2.67 16.79 3.22
N LYS A 217 -2.19 17.98 2.88
CA LYS A 217 -1.71 18.97 3.86
C LYS A 217 -2.86 19.52 4.69
#